data_AF-A0A0D6LIA8-F1
#
_entry.id   AF-A0A0D6LIA8-F1
#
_cell.length_a   1.000
_cell.length_b   1.000
_cell.length_c   1.000
_cell.angle_alpha   90.00
_cell.angle_beta   90.00
_cell.angle_gamma   90.00
#
_symmetry.space_group_name_H-M   'P 1'
#
loop_
_entity.id
_entity.type
_entity.pdbx_description
1 polymer ?
#
loop_
_entity_poly.entity_id
_entity_poly.type
_entity_poly.pdbx_seq_one_letter_code
_entity_poly.pdbx_strand_id
1 'polypeptide(L)' 'MWKRTYDSSPVVNFKWKATIKRKLREAGGEMKVKKLRKAVVGAYAEVAGDTEGVEELFEAKLAKSGVAVNGKMASLVS' A
#
# COMPACT_ATOMS: atom_id res chain seq x y z
N MET A 1 5.63 20.93 13.23
CA MET A 1 4.18 20.75 13.00
C MET A 1 3.95 19.32 12.53
N TRP A 2 3.45 18.42 13.39
CA TRP A 2 3.27 17.00 13.04
C TRP A 2 1.78 16.67 13.09
N LYS A 3 1.08 16.69 11.96
CA LYS A 3 -0.29 16.15 11.87
C LYS A 3 -0.21 14.64 11.70
N ARG A 4 -0.39 13.90 12.81
CA ARG A 4 -0.67 12.46 12.80
C ARG A 4 -2.18 12.30 12.78
N THR A 5 -2.75 12.05 11.61
CA THR A 5 -4.18 11.73 11.48
C THR A 5 -4.38 10.29 11.93
N TYR A 6 -5.03 10.12 13.08
CA TYR A 6 -5.61 8.85 13.51
C TYR A 6 -6.94 8.67 12.77
N ASP A 7 -7.05 7.56 12.04
CA ASP A 7 -8.24 7.15 11.30
C ASP A 7 -9.02 6.17 12.22
N SER A 8 -10.18 6.60 12.72
CA SER A 8 -11.03 5.84 13.65
C SER A 8 -12.04 4.97 12.90
N SER A 9 -11.87 3.67 13.06
CA SER A 9 -12.78 2.54 12.81
C SER A 9 -12.12 1.35 13.53
N PRO A 10 -12.68 0.13 13.62
CA PRO A 10 -11.88 -1.05 14.02
C PRO A 10 -10.88 -1.37 12.89
N VAL A 11 -10.03 -0.39 12.56
CA VAL A 11 -9.13 -0.39 11.43
C VAL A 11 -8.00 -1.28 11.85
N VAL A 12 -7.97 -2.46 11.26
CA VAL A 12 -6.77 -3.26 11.10
C VAL A 12 -5.60 -2.28 10.97
N ASN A 13 -4.73 -2.19 11.98
CA ASN A 13 -3.69 -1.14 12.08
C ASN A 13 -2.52 -1.44 11.11
N PHE A 14 -2.88 -1.71 9.86
CA PHE A 14 -2.01 -2.05 8.78
C PHE A 14 -1.39 -0.78 8.24
N LYS A 15 -0.07 -0.70 8.31
CA LYS A 15 0.71 0.45 7.88
C LYS A 15 0.85 0.50 6.35
N TRP A 16 -0.27 0.71 5.64
CA TRP A 16 -0.36 0.72 4.17
C TRP A 16 0.81 1.40 3.45
N LYS A 17 1.04 2.69 3.74
CA LYS A 17 2.11 3.48 3.11
C LYS A 17 3.50 2.89 3.37
N ALA A 18 3.75 2.41 4.59
CA ALA A 18 5.03 1.81 4.95
C ALA A 18 5.21 0.46 4.24
N THR A 19 4.17 -0.37 4.19
CA THR A 19 4.20 -1.67 3.50
C THR A 19 4.43 -1.49 1.99
N ILE A 20 3.72 -0.55 1.36
CA ILE A 20 3.90 -0.22 -0.07
C ILE A 20 5.35 0.19 -0.35
N LYS A 21 5.89 1.15 0.42
CA LYS A 21 7.27 1.61 0.23
C LYS A 21 8.29 0.51 0.52
N ARG A 22 8.07 -0.32 1.54
CA ARG A 22 8.94 -1.47 1.85
C ARG A 22 8.97 -2.47 0.70
N LYS A 23 7.79 -2.84 0.16
CA LYS A 23 7.71 -3.79 -0.97
C LYS A 23 8.37 -3.26 -2.23
N LEU A 24 8.26 -1.95 -2.49
CA LEU A 24 9.01 -1.33 -3.57
C LEU A 24 10.53 -1.38 -3.32
N ARG A 25 11.01 -1.08 -2.11
CA ARG A 25 12.45 -1.19 -1.77
C ARG A 25 12.98 -2.61 -1.93
N GLU A 26 12.24 -3.60 -1.44
CA GLU A 26 12.59 -5.03 -1.58
C GLU A 26 12.67 -5.46 -3.06
N ALA A 27 11.91 -4.81 -3.94
CA ALA A 27 11.93 -5.04 -5.38
C ALA A 27 12.99 -4.20 -6.15
N GLY A 28 13.88 -3.48 -5.47
CA GLY A 28 14.88 -2.63 -6.10
C GLY A 28 14.42 -1.20 -6.40
N GLY A 29 13.30 -0.77 -5.81
CA GLY A 29 12.74 0.58 -5.94
C GLY A 29 11.55 0.69 -6.90
N GLU A 30 11.30 -0.33 -7.72
CA GLU A 30 10.22 -0.33 -8.71
C GLU A 30 9.65 -1.74 -8.93
N MET A 31 8.33 -1.85 -9.14
CA MET A 31 7.70 -3.11 -9.58
C MET A 31 6.37 -2.89 -10.30
N LYS A 32 5.89 -3.92 -11.01
CA LYS A 32 4.54 -3.91 -11.61
C LYS A 32 3.46 -3.73 -10.53
N VAL A 33 2.48 -2.85 -10.78
CA VAL A 33 1.34 -2.59 -9.88
C VAL A 33 0.62 -3.88 -9.49
N LYS A 34 0.43 -4.81 -10.44
CA LYS A 34 -0.17 -6.13 -10.17
C LYS A 34 0.61 -6.95 -9.13
N LYS A 35 1.95 -6.93 -9.19
CA LYS A 35 2.79 -7.63 -8.22
C LYS A 35 2.77 -6.92 -6.86
N LEU A 36 2.82 -5.59 -6.87
CA LEU A 36 2.73 -4.77 -5.65
C LEU A 36 1.41 -5.02 -4.93
N ARG A 37 0.28 -4.98 -5.66
CA ARG A 37 -1.06 -5.27 -5.13
C ARG A 37 -1.11 -6.64 -4.47
N LYS A 38 -0.68 -7.70 -5.18
CA LYS A 38 -0.65 -9.06 -4.62
C LYS A 38 0.15 -9.12 -3.30
N ALA A 39 1.31 -8.46 -3.24
CA ALA A 39 2.16 -8.48 -2.05
C ALA A 39 1.58 -7.66 -0.87
N VAL A 40 0.97 -6.51 -1.14
CA VAL A 40 0.41 -5.62 -0.11
C VAL A 40 -0.93 -6.15 0.40
N VAL A 41 -1.81 -6.58 -0.50
CA VAL A 41 -3.10 -7.20 -0.16
C VAL A 41 -2.89 -8.50 0.60
N GLY A 42 -1.95 -9.35 0.18
CA GLY A 42 -1.59 -10.55 0.94
C GLY A 42 -1.15 -10.21 2.36
N ALA A 43 -0.30 -9.21 2.55
CA ALA A 43 0.11 -8.77 3.88
C ALA A 43 -1.04 -8.14 4.70
N TYR A 44 -2.05 -7.55 4.05
CA TYR A 44 -3.24 -7.04 4.72
C TYR A 44 -4.16 -8.17 5.16
N ALA A 45 -4.38 -9.18 4.31
CA ALA A 45 -5.23 -10.33 4.59
C ALA A 45 -4.80 -11.09 5.86
N GLU A 46 -3.49 -11.25 6.08
CA GLU A 46 -2.94 -11.87 7.30
C GLU A 46 -3.32 -11.14 8.60
N VAL A 47 -3.65 -9.84 8.52
CA VAL A 47 -3.99 -9.02 9.70
C VAL A 47 -5.48 -8.75 9.77
N ALA A 48 -6.15 -8.59 8.63
CA ALA A 48 -7.55 -8.20 8.51
C ALA A 48 -8.51 -9.39 8.56
N GLY A 49 -8.07 -10.58 8.12
CA GLY A 49 -8.93 -11.75 7.91
C GLY A 49 -9.88 -11.61 6.72
N ASP A 50 -10.56 -10.47 6.58
CA ASP A 50 -11.44 -10.14 5.47
C ASP A 50 -10.73 -9.30 4.39
N THR A 51 -11.02 -9.63 3.13
CA THR A 51 -10.43 -9.01 1.94
C THR A 51 -11.47 -8.40 1.00
N GLU A 52 -12.75 -8.37 1.38
CA GLU A 52 -13.77 -7.68 0.60
C GLU A 52 -13.43 -6.19 0.43
N GLY A 53 -13.45 -5.68 -0.81
CA GLY A 53 -13.10 -4.28 -1.12
C GLY A 53 -11.62 -3.89 -0.92
N VAL A 54 -10.74 -4.81 -0.52
CA VAL A 54 -9.31 -4.51 -0.25
C VAL A 54 -8.57 -3.97 -1.47
N GLU A 55 -9.05 -4.32 -2.66
CA GLU A 55 -8.47 -3.92 -3.93
C GLU A 55 -8.63 -2.41 -4.18
N GLU A 56 -9.84 -1.89 -3.97
CA GLU A 56 -10.15 -0.46 -4.05
C GLU A 56 -9.42 0.31 -2.94
N LEU A 57 -9.37 -0.27 -1.73
CA LEU A 57 -8.61 0.28 -0.62
C LEU A 57 -7.12 0.38 -0.95
N PHE A 58 -6.55 -0.65 -1.59
CA PHE A 58 -5.16 -0.63 -2.05
C PHE A 58 -4.92 0.52 -3.03
N GLU A 59 -5.78 0.72 -4.02
CA GLU A 59 -5.64 1.79 -5.01
C GLU A 59 -5.73 3.18 -4.35
N ALA A 60 -6.69 3.38 -3.45
CA ALA A 60 -6.83 4.62 -2.69
C ALA A 60 -5.60 4.91 -1.81
N LYS A 61 -5.03 3.88 -1.18
CA LYS A 61 -3.82 4.02 -0.35
C LYS A 61 -2.56 4.16 -1.20
N LEU A 62 -2.49 3.54 -2.39
CA LEU A 62 -1.39 3.68 -3.34
C LEU A 62 -1.30 5.11 -3.85
N ALA A 63 -2.41 5.71 -4.29
CA ALA A 63 -2.48 7.10 -4.71
C ALA A 63 -2.02 8.08 -3.60
N LYS A 64 -2.34 7.78 -2.34
CA LYS A 64 -1.94 8.59 -1.17
C LYS A 64 -0.54 8.23 -0.62
N SER A 65 0.12 7.21 -1.14
CA SER A 65 1.40 6.72 -0.60
C SER A 65 2.60 7.60 -1.01
N GLY A 66 2.42 8.44 -2.04
CA GLY A 66 3.49 9.27 -2.60
C GLY A 66 4.55 8.42 -3.28
N VAL A 67 4.11 7.45 -4.08
CA VAL A 67 4.92 6.66 -5.02
C VAL A 67 4.51 7.07 -6.43
N ALA A 68 5.44 6.99 -7.39
CA ALA A 68 5.12 7.27 -8.78
C ALA A 68 4.43 6.05 -9.39
N VAL A 69 3.31 6.26 -10.10
CA VAL A 69 2.64 5.22 -10.89
C VAL A 69 2.71 5.63 -12.34
N ASN A 70 3.51 4.91 -13.13
CA ASN A 70 3.67 5.13 -14.55
C ASN A 70 3.09 3.93 -15.32
N GLY A 71 1.86 4.08 -15.81
CA GLY A 71 1.11 3.02 -16.45
C GLY A 71 0.94 1.79 -15.54
N LYS A 72 1.64 0.70 -15.86
CA LYS A 72 1.56 -0.58 -15.12
C LYS A 72 2.66 -0.74 -14.06
N MET A 73 3.52 0.27 -13.89
CA MET A 73 4.66 0.24 -12.97
C MET A 73 4.44 1.21 -11.81
N ALA A 74 4.86 0.80 -10.62
CA ALA A 74 4.92 1.64 -9.44
C ALA A 74 6.37 1.75 -8.98
N SER A 75 6.86 2.94 -8.68
CA SER A 75 8.23 3.21 -8.27
C SER A 75 8.29 4.18 -7.09
N LEU A 76 9.35 4.07 -6.30
CA LEU A 76 9.67 5.08 -5.30
C LEU A 76 10.00 6.38 -6.02
N VAL A 77 9.36 7.47 -5.60
CA VAL A 77 9.80 8.81 -6.01
C VAL A 77 11.13 9.05 -5.30
N SER A 78 12.17 9.35 -6.08
CA SER A 78 13.52 9.62 -5.56
C SER A 78 13.56 10.86 -4.69
#